data_AF-A0A8I6WF31-F1
#
_entry.id   AF-A0A8I6WF31-F1
#
_cell.length_a   1.000
_cell.length_b   1.000
_cell.length_c   1.000
_cell.angle_alpha   90.00
_cell.angle_beta   90.00
_cell.angle_gamma   90.00
#
_symmetry.space_group_name_H-M   'P 1'
#
loop_
_entity.id
_entity.type
_entity.pdbx_description
1 polymer ?
#
loop_
_entity_poly.entity_id
_entity_poly.type
_entity_poly.pdbx_seq_one_letter_code
_entity_poly.pdbx_strand_id
1 'polypeptide(L)'
;MEKRKDVPVPEGEEPKSDAEIVEEVLKTEVKQSTFLRNVGLKSSSYNSGKGTAVVAAHVHDLEQKLERSKLQTEVMQEEMAAIKMKAKENEAARDKELELLRKKSQEHEEKLAHLMALFGAKAS
;
A
#
# COMPACT_ATOMS: atom_id res chain seq x y z
N MET A 1 -42.67 -40.10 -32.04
CA MET A 1 -42.26 -38.89 -32.77
C MET A 1 -43.51 -38.05 -32.97
N GLU A 2 -43.68 -37.01 -32.15
CA GLU A 2 -44.87 -36.17 -32.14
C GLU A 2 -44.74 -35.09 -33.24
N LYS A 3 -45.65 -35.14 -34.21
CA LYS A 3 -45.67 -34.24 -35.37
C LYS A 3 -46.23 -32.90 -34.91
N ARG A 4 -45.39 -31.86 -34.80
CA ARG A 4 -45.89 -30.49 -34.65
C ARG A 4 -46.61 -30.13 -35.94
N LYS A 5 -47.91 -29.88 -35.84
CA LYS A 5 -48.73 -29.33 -36.93
C LYS A 5 -48.50 -27.82 -36.89
N ASP A 6 -47.90 -27.29 -37.95
CA ASP A 6 -47.93 -25.86 -38.22
C ASP A 6 -49.40 -25.43 -38.32
N VAL A 7 -49.79 -24.51 -37.44
CA VAL A 7 -51.11 -23.88 -37.48
C VAL A 7 -51.12 -22.95 -38.70
N PRO A 8 -52.07 -23.08 -39.65
CA PRO A 8 -52.09 -22.23 -40.82
C PRO A 8 -52.35 -20.78 -40.42
N VAL A 9 -51.44 -19.88 -40.81
CA VAL A 9 -51.63 -18.43 -40.68
C VAL A 9 -52.78 -18.03 -41.61
N PRO A 10 -53.81 -17.29 -41.11
CA PRO A 10 -54.90 -16.82 -41.96
C PRO A 10 -54.37 -15.94 -43.10
N GLU A 11 -54.88 -16.15 -44.32
CA GLU A 11 -54.49 -15.40 -45.52
C GLU A 11 -54.73 -13.89 -45.31
N GLY A 12 -53.65 -13.10 -45.28
CA GLY A 12 -53.72 -11.63 -45.35
C GLY A 12 -52.70 -10.85 -44.51
N GLU A 13 -52.00 -11.47 -43.56
CA GLU A 13 -50.96 -10.79 -42.77
C GLU A 13 -49.56 -11.18 -43.26
N GLU A 14 -48.64 -10.20 -43.33
CA GLU A 14 -47.24 -10.46 -43.62
C GLU A 14 -46.70 -11.46 -42.57
N PRO A 15 -45.94 -12.49 -42.99
CA PRO A 15 -45.35 -13.42 -42.04
C PRO A 15 -44.47 -12.65 -41.07
N LYS A 16 -44.73 -12.78 -39.76
CA LYS A 16 -43.94 -12.17 -38.71
C LYS A 16 -42.45 -12.48 -38.95
N SER A 17 -41.62 -11.46 -38.84
CA SER A 17 -40.17 -11.60 -38.97
C SER A 17 -39.63 -12.52 -37.86
N ASP A 18 -38.58 -13.29 -38.16
CA ASP A 18 -37.88 -14.13 -37.16
C ASP A 18 -37.52 -13.32 -35.90
N ALA A 19 -37.14 -12.06 -36.06
CA ALA A 19 -36.83 -11.16 -34.95
C ALA A 19 -38.04 -10.87 -34.05
N GLU A 20 -39.22 -10.71 -34.65
CA GLU A 20 -40.47 -10.44 -33.95
C GLU A 20 -40.98 -11.69 -33.23
N ILE A 21 -40.84 -12.86 -33.85
CA ILE A 21 -41.14 -14.16 -33.23
C ILE A 21 -40.23 -14.39 -32.02
N VAL A 22 -38.93 -14.15 -32.16
CA VAL A 22 -37.99 -14.25 -31.04
C VAL A 22 -38.36 -13.27 -29.93
N GLU A 23 -38.69 -12.02 -30.26
CA GLU A 23 -39.09 -11.03 -29.27
C GLU A 23 -40.40 -11.41 -28.54
N GLU A 24 -41.39 -11.95 -29.24
CA GLU A 24 -42.64 -12.43 -28.66
C GLU A 24 -42.40 -13.61 -27.71
N VAL A 25 -41.63 -14.61 -28.13
CA VAL A 25 -41.24 -15.78 -27.32
C VAL A 25 -40.43 -15.37 -26.08
N LEU A 26 -39.50 -14.42 -26.23
CA LEU A 26 -38.74 -13.87 -25.11
C LEU A 26 -39.63 -13.08 -24.13
N LYS A 27 -40.68 -12.40 -24.60
CA LYS A 27 -41.59 -11.63 -23.74
C LYS A 27 -42.60 -12.51 -23.02
N THR A 28 -43.11 -13.56 -23.66
CA THR A 28 -44.19 -14.42 -23.15
C THR A 28 -43.67 -15.65 -22.43
N GLU A 29 -42.75 -16.40 -23.03
CA GLU A 29 -42.32 -17.71 -22.53
C GLU A 29 -41.12 -17.61 -21.59
N VAL A 30 -40.16 -16.71 -21.85
CA VAL A 30 -38.94 -16.63 -21.02
C VAL A 30 -39.23 -16.13 -19.61
N LYS A 31 -40.26 -15.29 -19.41
CA LYS A 31 -40.67 -14.88 -18.06
C LYS A 31 -41.29 -16.01 -17.24
N GLN A 32 -41.91 -16.99 -17.90
CA GLN A 32 -42.48 -18.19 -17.28
C GLN A 32 -41.50 -19.38 -17.27
N SER A 33 -40.41 -19.27 -18.05
CA SER A 33 -39.43 -20.33 -18.20
C SER A 33 -38.69 -20.58 -16.90
N THR A 34 -38.91 -21.77 -16.36
CA THR A 34 -38.15 -22.30 -15.22
C THR A 34 -36.84 -22.94 -15.66
N PHE A 35 -36.52 -22.97 -16.96
CA PHE A 35 -35.35 -23.67 -17.50
C PHE A 35 -34.06 -23.27 -16.79
N LEU A 36 -33.77 -21.96 -16.75
CA LEU A 36 -32.58 -21.44 -16.06
C LEU A 36 -32.56 -21.88 -14.59
N ARG A 37 -33.69 -21.77 -13.90
CA ARG A 37 -33.83 -22.21 -12.50
C ARG A 37 -33.60 -23.72 -12.33
N ASN A 38 -34.08 -24.54 -13.25
CA ASN A 38 -33.95 -26.00 -13.23
C ASN A 38 -32.52 -26.45 -13.51
N VAL A 39 -31.77 -25.71 -14.35
CA VAL A 39 -30.34 -25.94 -14.58
C VAL A 39 -29.45 -25.22 -13.56
N GLY A 40 -30.03 -24.70 -12.46
CA GLY A 40 -29.31 -24.06 -11.35
C GLY A 40 -28.85 -22.62 -11.62
N LEU A 41 -29.18 -22.06 -12.77
CA LEU A 41 -28.89 -20.68 -13.15
C LEU A 41 -30.03 -19.77 -12.67
N LYS A 42 -29.85 -19.09 -11.53
CA LYS A 42 -30.77 -18.03 -11.13
C LYS A 42 -30.58 -16.84 -12.07
N SER A 43 -31.68 -16.32 -12.64
CA SER A 43 -31.66 -15.02 -13.30
C SER A 43 -31.08 -14.00 -12.31
N SER A 44 -29.89 -13.50 -12.62
CA SER A 44 -29.14 -12.60 -11.77
C SER A 44 -29.87 -11.25 -11.73
N SER A 45 -30.81 -11.11 -10.80
CA SER A 45 -31.30 -9.81 -10.37
C SER A 45 -30.12 -9.03 -9.77
N TYR A 46 -29.49 -8.19 -10.60
CA TYR A 46 -28.83 -6.91 -10.27
C TYR A 46 -28.53 -6.70 -8.78
N ASN A 47 -27.48 -7.36 -8.28
CA ASN A 47 -26.86 -7.07 -6.98
C ASN A 47 -25.45 -6.45 -7.14
N SER A 48 -25.14 -5.91 -8.32
CA SER A 48 -23.82 -5.35 -8.63
C SER A 48 -23.43 -4.12 -7.79
N GLY A 49 -24.39 -3.43 -7.18
CA GLY A 49 -24.15 -2.23 -6.35
C GLY A 49 -23.63 -2.48 -4.94
N LYS A 50 -23.80 -3.68 -4.37
CA LYS A 50 -23.33 -3.96 -3.00
C LYS A 50 -21.83 -4.28 -2.94
N GLY A 51 -21.28 -4.89 -4.00
CA GLY A 51 -19.85 -5.17 -4.09
C GLY A 51 -19.02 -3.89 -4.30
N THR A 52 -19.51 -2.95 -5.10
CA THR A 52 -18.79 -1.71 -5.42
C THR A 52 -18.67 -0.77 -4.23
N ALA A 53 -19.72 -0.63 -3.40
CA ALA A 53 -19.68 0.21 -2.20
C ALA A 53 -18.71 -0.33 -1.13
N VAL A 54 -18.68 -1.65 -0.94
CA VAL A 54 -17.74 -2.31 0.00
C VAL A 54 -16.30 -2.15 -0.48
N VAL A 55 -16.05 -2.31 -1.78
CA VAL A 55 -14.72 -2.09 -2.38
C VAL A 55 -14.30 -0.63 -2.22
N ALA A 56 -15.18 0.34 -2.48
CA ALA A 56 -14.87 1.77 -2.33
C ALA A 56 -14.52 2.14 -0.87
N ALA A 57 -15.26 1.61 0.11
CA ALA A 57 -14.96 1.84 1.52
C ALA A 57 -13.59 1.26 1.92
N HIS A 58 -13.25 0.07 1.41
CA HIS A 58 -11.95 -0.55 1.66
C HIS A 58 -10.79 0.22 1.01
N VAL A 59 -10.98 0.73 -0.22
CA VAL A 59 -9.98 1.59 -0.88
C VAL A 59 -9.72 2.85 -0.06
N HIS A 60 -10.78 3.53 0.41
CA HIS A 60 -10.63 4.72 1.25
C HIS A 60 -9.89 4.42 2.57
N ASP A 61 -10.18 3.29 3.24
CA ASP A 61 -9.45 2.88 4.44
C ASP A 61 -7.95 2.62 4.17
N LEU A 62 -7.62 1.97 3.05
CA LEU A 62 -6.24 1.75 2.64
C LEU A 62 -5.51 3.06 2.33
N GLU A 63 -6.15 3.99 1.63
CA GLU A 63 -5.60 5.32 1.35
C GLU A 63 -5.32 6.10 2.64
N GLN A 64 -6.25 6.07 3.59
CA GLN A 64 -6.05 6.72 4.88
C GLN A 64 -4.89 6.09 5.68
N LYS A 65 -4.78 4.75 5.66
CA LYS A 65 -3.66 4.04 6.30
C LYS A 65 -2.32 4.39 5.65
N LEU A 66 -2.30 4.48 4.32
CA LEU A 66 -1.11 4.87 3.57
C LEU A 66 -0.67 6.30 3.94
N GLU A 67 -1.60 7.24 4.01
CA GLU A 67 -1.30 8.63 4.35
C GLU A 67 -0.75 8.75 5.78
N ARG A 68 -1.36 8.06 6.74
CA ARG A 68 -0.85 7.99 8.12
C ARG A 68 0.55 7.37 8.19
N SER A 69 0.80 6.32 7.42
CA SER A 69 2.10 5.65 7.37
C SER A 69 3.19 6.55 6.77
N LYS A 70 2.88 7.32 5.72
CA LYS A 70 3.80 8.29 5.14
C LYS A 70 4.19 9.36 6.15
N LEU A 71 3.21 9.97 6.82
CA LEU A 71 3.45 10.98 7.85
C LEU A 71 4.31 10.43 8.99
N GLN A 72 4.02 9.21 9.46
CA GLN A 72 4.83 8.57 10.50
C GLN A 72 6.27 8.33 10.03
N THR A 73 6.46 7.91 8.78
CA THR A 73 7.79 7.67 8.22
C THR A 73 8.58 8.97 8.10
N GLU A 74 7.93 10.06 7.68
CA GLU A 74 8.53 11.38 7.58
C GLU A 74 8.99 11.90 8.95
N VAL A 75 8.14 11.80 9.97
CA VAL A 75 8.50 12.16 11.35
C VAL A 75 9.68 11.33 11.85
N MET A 76 9.67 10.01 11.62
CA MET A 76 10.78 9.15 12.03
C MET A 76 12.09 9.52 11.30
N GLN A 77 12.02 9.88 10.02
CA GLN A 77 13.20 10.33 9.27
C GLN A 77 13.76 11.63 9.83
N GLU A 78 12.89 12.59 10.17
CA GLU A 78 13.29 13.86 10.79
C GLU A 78 13.94 13.64 12.16
N GLU A 79 13.34 12.80 13.02
CA GLU A 79 13.89 12.46 14.33
C GLU A 79 15.26 11.79 14.21
N MET A 80 15.41 10.85 13.27
CA MET A 80 16.68 10.19 12.99
C MET A 80 17.75 11.16 12.47
N ALA A 81 17.37 12.11 11.62
CA ALA A 81 18.26 13.16 11.15
C ALA A 81 18.73 14.06 12.30
N ALA A 82 17.81 14.46 13.19
CA ALA A 82 18.12 15.26 14.38
C ALA A 82 19.05 14.51 15.35
N ILE A 83 18.80 13.22 15.61
CA ILE A 83 19.66 12.38 16.44
C ILE A 83 21.06 12.27 15.83
N LYS A 84 21.15 12.02 14.51
CA LYS A 84 22.43 11.92 13.81
C LYS A 84 23.22 13.23 13.86
N MET A 85 22.55 14.37 13.75
CA MET A 85 23.19 15.68 13.89
C MET A 85 23.76 15.87 15.30
N LYS A 86 22.94 15.65 16.34
CA LYS A 86 23.38 15.74 17.74
C LYS A 86 24.52 14.78 18.07
N ALA A 87 24.49 13.56 17.52
CA ALA A 87 25.56 12.58 17.72
C ALA A 87 26.89 13.08 17.14
N LYS A 88 26.87 13.63 15.91
CA LYS A 88 28.06 14.22 15.29
C LYS A 88 28.60 15.42 16.06
N GLU A 89 27.72 16.29 16.54
CA GLU A 89 28.10 17.44 17.36
C GLU A 89 28.76 17.02 18.67
N ASN A 90 28.18 16.02 19.35
CA ASN A 90 28.72 15.48 20.58
C ASN A 90 30.07 14.77 20.37
N GLU A 91 30.21 14.00 19.29
CA GLU A 91 31.47 13.38 18.91
C GLU A 91 32.55 14.44 18.67
N ALA A 92 32.24 15.49 17.90
CA ALA A 92 33.16 16.60 17.66
C ALA A 92 33.54 17.36 18.94
N ALA A 93 32.60 17.52 19.89
CA ALA A 93 32.89 18.12 21.19
C ALA A 93 33.83 17.24 22.03
N ARG A 94 33.55 15.94 22.09
CA ARG A 94 34.37 14.95 22.80
C ARG A 94 35.78 14.85 22.22
N ASP A 95 35.92 14.90 20.90
CA ASP A 95 37.23 14.81 20.25
C ASP A 95 38.10 16.04 20.56
N LYS A 96 37.51 17.23 20.62
CA LYS A 96 38.21 18.45 21.07
C LYS A 96 38.66 18.34 22.54
N GLU A 97 37.82 17.78 23.41
CA GLU A 97 38.19 17.56 24.81
C GLU A 97 39.35 16.56 24.93
N LEU A 98 39.30 15.46 24.18
CA LEU A 98 40.38 14.48 24.12
C LEU A 98 41.70 15.07 23.61
N GLU A 99 41.63 15.94 22.60
CA GLU A 99 42.81 16.63 22.08
C GLU A 99 43.44 17.56 23.14
N LEU A 100 42.61 18.32 23.87
CA LEU A 100 43.08 19.16 24.98
C LEU A 100 43.72 18.34 26.10
N LEU A 101 43.14 17.19 26.45
CA LEU A 101 43.70 16.28 27.46
C LEU A 101 45.05 15.70 27.01
N ARG A 102 45.16 15.28 25.74
CA ARG A 102 46.42 14.81 25.16
C ARG A 102 47.51 15.87 25.23
N LYS A 103 47.19 17.10 24.82
CA LYS A 103 48.14 18.21 24.87
C LYS A 103 48.63 18.46 26.29
N LYS A 104 47.73 18.49 27.27
CA LYS A 104 48.10 18.62 28.68
C LYS A 104 49.00 17.47 29.16
N SER A 105 48.68 16.22 28.80
CA SER A 105 49.53 15.07 29.13
C SER A 105 50.93 15.24 28.57
N GLN A 106 51.05 15.62 27.30
CA GLN A 106 52.33 15.85 26.65
C GLN A 106 53.12 16.97 27.34
N GLU A 107 52.48 18.10 27.65
CA GLU A 107 53.14 19.20 28.39
C GLU A 107 53.63 18.75 29.78
N HIS A 108 52.88 17.87 30.46
CA HIS A 108 53.30 17.30 31.75
C HIS A 108 54.48 16.34 31.60
N GLU A 109 54.47 15.48 30.59
CA GLU A 109 55.57 14.57 30.27
C GLU A 109 56.84 15.33 29.90
N GLU A 110 56.74 16.39 29.08
CA GLU A 110 57.87 17.25 28.71
C GLU A 110 58.48 17.95 29.94
N LYS A 111 57.64 18.49 30.84
CA LYS A 111 58.11 19.09 32.10
C LYS A 111 58.82 18.07 32.99
N LEU A 112 58.28 16.85 33.07
CA LEU A 112 58.89 15.77 33.86
C LEU A 112 60.23 15.35 33.26
N ALA A 113 60.31 15.17 31.93
CA ALA A 113 61.54 14.85 31.23
C ALA A 113 62.61 15.94 31.42
N HIS A 114 62.23 17.22 31.34
CA HIS A 114 63.13 18.33 31.59
C HIS A 114 63.67 18.32 33.03
N LEU A 115 62.82 18.06 34.02
CA LEU A 115 63.21 17.94 35.41
C LEU A 115 64.20 16.77 35.61
N MET A 116 63.89 15.60 35.04
CA MET A 116 64.78 14.44 35.09
C MET A 116 66.14 14.73 34.44
N ALA A 117 66.18 15.46 33.33
CA ALA A 117 67.43 15.86 32.69
C ALA A 117 68.27 16.79 33.58
N LEU A 118 67.64 17.78 34.23
CA LEU A 118 68.32 18.69 35.17
C LEU A 118 68.90 17.98 36.39
N PHE A 119 68.15 17.03 36.97
CA PHE A 119 68.60 16.27 38.15
C PHE A 119 69.58 15.15 37.79
N GLY A 120 69.40 14.50 36.63
CA GLY A 120 70.32 13.48 36.10
C GLY A 120 71.67 14.05 35.69
N ALA A 121 71.70 15.25 35.10
CA ALA A 121 72.94 15.95 34.76
C ALA A 121 73.74 16.41 36.00
N LYS A 122 73.14 16.43 37.19
CA LYS A 122 73.79 16.83 38.45
C LYS A 122 74.51 15.67 39.16
N ALA A 123 74.41 14.45 38.64
CA ALA A 123 74.98 13.23 39.21
C ALA A 123 76.17 12.65 38.41
N SER A 124 76.74 13.40 37.46
CA SER A 124 77.98 13.06 36.73
C SER A 124 79.04 14.15 36.88
#